data_AF-A6USW0-F1
#
_entry.id   AF-A6USW0-F1
#
_cell.length_a   1.000
_cell.length_b   1.000
_cell.length_c   1.000
_cell.angle_alpha   90.00
_cell.angle_beta   90.00
_cell.angle_gamma   90.00
#
_symmetry.space_group_name_H-M   'P 1'
#
loop_
_entity.id
_entity.type
_entity.pdbx_description
1 polymer ?
#
loop_
_entity_poly.entity_id
_entity_poly.type
_entity_poly.pdbx_seq_one_letter_code
_entity_poly.pdbx_strand_id
1 'polypeptide(L)'
;MFGYKPLMPEKFKVFDFEIEIEEYNNLIRYKRGKYSCLIKKSSYSLKIIPSPATGYGVHYMSIFFEEPVVVPPKDSFKGYCEAPFEVEVTIGTSHLDHFKVGKEKYCLYGTVDVGDISRYHKSPVYTEEPESYCNVKFILSNGSNEWKTFEKLVFPIWDTIMFYSENKAYYPTVVNMAKNGNVEMINTIKSPKSGLNGTKNVTPVSGFLRRI
;
A
#
# COMPACT_ATOMS: atom_id res chain seq x y z
N MET A 1 7.18 -10.07 -11.13
CA MET A 1 6.26 -10.64 -10.11
C MET A 1 4.91 -9.93 -10.16
N PHE A 2 4.90 -8.61 -10.03
CA PHE A 2 3.81 -7.77 -10.54
C PHE A 2 3.91 -7.60 -12.05
N GLY A 3 2.81 -7.20 -12.68
CA GLY A 3 2.72 -6.95 -14.12
C GLY A 3 1.72 -7.87 -14.81
N TYR A 4 1.95 -8.09 -16.10
CA TYR A 4 1.08 -8.90 -16.93
C TYR A 4 1.65 -10.31 -17.09
N LYS A 5 0.77 -11.30 -17.03
CA LYS A 5 1.06 -12.70 -17.31
C LYS A 5 0.08 -13.22 -18.37
N PRO A 6 0.57 -13.96 -19.38
CA PRO A 6 -0.31 -14.53 -20.38
C PRO A 6 -1.26 -15.56 -19.74
N LEU A 7 -2.47 -15.70 -20.26
CA LEU A 7 -3.42 -16.75 -19.86
C LEU A 7 -3.08 -18.07 -20.57
N MET A 8 -1.89 -18.60 -20.28
CA MET A 8 -1.42 -19.90 -20.77
C MET A 8 -0.95 -20.77 -19.60
N PRO A 9 -0.89 -22.10 -19.76
CA PRO A 9 -0.43 -22.99 -18.70
C PRO A 9 0.96 -22.61 -18.20
N GLU A 10 1.06 -22.24 -16.92
CA GLU A 10 2.29 -21.79 -16.28
C GLU A 10 2.14 -21.97 -14.76
N LYS A 11 3.25 -22.30 -14.08
CA LYS A 11 3.37 -22.17 -12.63
C LYS A 11 4.40 -21.11 -12.30
N PHE A 12 4.05 -20.18 -11.42
CA PHE A 12 4.94 -19.12 -11.01
C PHE A 12 4.66 -18.68 -9.57
N LYS A 13 5.60 -17.96 -8.98
CA LYS A 13 5.47 -17.43 -7.63
C LYS A 13 5.17 -15.94 -7.63
N VAL A 14 4.31 -15.53 -6.72
CA VAL A 14 4.06 -14.14 -6.33
C VAL A 14 4.27 -14.04 -4.83
N PHE A 15 5.43 -13.52 -4.43
CA PHE A 15 5.94 -13.59 -3.05
C PHE A 15 5.99 -15.05 -2.60
N ASP A 16 5.39 -15.35 -1.44
CA ASP A 16 5.31 -16.70 -0.87
C ASP A 16 4.15 -17.53 -1.45
N PHE A 17 3.41 -17.00 -2.43
CA PHE A 17 2.25 -17.66 -3.03
C PHE A 17 2.59 -18.29 -4.37
N GLU A 18 2.34 -19.59 -4.50
CA GLU A 18 2.36 -20.28 -5.78
C GLU A 18 1.02 -20.04 -6.51
N ILE A 19 1.13 -19.65 -7.77
CA ILE A 19 0.00 -19.49 -8.69
C ILE A 19 0.19 -20.50 -9.82
N GLU A 20 -0.88 -21.20 -10.13
CA GLU A 20 -0.95 -22.15 -11.23
C GLU A 20 -2.07 -21.75 -12.18
N ILE A 21 -1.72 -21.68 -13.46
CA ILE A 21 -2.64 -21.56 -14.58
C ILE A 21 -2.59 -22.90 -15.31
N GLU A 22 -3.74 -23.56 -15.49
CA GLU A 22 -3.85 -24.85 -16.19
C GLU A 22 -4.99 -24.81 -17.21
N GLU A 23 -4.90 -25.62 -18.27
CA GLU A 23 -6.06 -25.86 -19.13
C GLU A 23 -7.03 -26.84 -18.44
N TYR A 24 -8.33 -26.55 -18.53
CA TYR A 24 -9.36 -27.40 -17.94
C TYR A 24 -10.65 -27.35 -18.77
N ASN A 25 -11.00 -28.44 -19.46
CA ASN A 25 -12.25 -28.56 -20.22
C ASN A 25 -12.54 -27.36 -21.15
N ASN A 26 -11.59 -26.99 -22.02
CA ASN A 26 -11.64 -25.81 -22.90
C ASN A 26 -11.68 -24.44 -22.19
N LEU A 27 -11.55 -24.42 -20.86
CA LEU A 27 -11.34 -23.23 -20.04
C LEU A 27 -9.89 -23.16 -19.57
N ILE A 28 -9.54 -22.05 -18.94
CA ILE A 28 -8.33 -21.88 -18.15
C ILE A 28 -8.74 -21.91 -16.69
N ARG A 29 -8.01 -22.62 -15.84
CA ARG A 29 -8.19 -22.56 -14.40
C ARG A 29 -7.02 -21.81 -13.77
N TYR A 30 -7.35 -20.76 -13.04
CA TYR A 30 -6.45 -20.09 -12.11
C TYR A 30 -6.56 -20.76 -10.74
N LYS A 31 -5.42 -21.03 -10.09
CA LYS A 31 -5.34 -21.59 -8.73
C LYS A 31 -4.30 -20.86 -7.91
N ARG A 32 -4.64 -20.62 -6.64
CA ARG A 32 -3.72 -20.17 -5.58
C ARG A 32 -4.09 -20.86 -4.27
N GLY A 33 -3.32 -21.87 -3.89
CA GLY A 33 -3.65 -22.71 -2.73
C GLY A 33 -5.04 -23.35 -2.88
N LYS A 34 -5.95 -23.05 -1.94
CA LYS A 34 -7.35 -23.53 -1.98
C LYS A 34 -8.28 -22.69 -2.85
N TYR A 35 -7.86 -21.49 -3.24
CA TYR A 35 -8.65 -20.63 -4.11
C TYR A 35 -8.49 -21.08 -5.57
N SER A 36 -9.59 -21.13 -6.31
CA SER A 36 -9.55 -21.40 -7.76
C SER A 36 -10.69 -20.72 -8.49
N CYS A 37 -10.44 -20.33 -9.74
CA CYS A 37 -11.44 -19.73 -10.61
C CYS A 37 -11.31 -20.27 -12.04
N LEU A 38 -12.43 -20.51 -12.71
CA LEU A 38 -12.49 -20.89 -14.12
C LEU A 38 -12.66 -19.64 -14.98
N ILE A 39 -11.84 -19.54 -16.01
CA ILE A 39 -11.73 -18.40 -16.92
C ILE A 39 -11.98 -18.91 -18.34
N LYS A 40 -12.89 -18.26 -19.06
CA LYS A 40 -13.05 -18.52 -20.49
C LYS A 40 -11.82 -18.03 -21.25
N LYS A 41 -11.28 -18.87 -22.14
CA LYS A 41 -10.15 -18.49 -23.02
C LYS A 41 -10.45 -17.17 -23.74
N SER A 42 -9.50 -16.23 -23.67
CA SER A 42 -9.58 -14.91 -24.28
C SER A 42 -8.19 -14.39 -24.60
N SER A 43 -8.10 -13.26 -25.30
CA SER A 43 -6.83 -12.56 -25.56
C SER A 43 -6.34 -11.69 -24.39
N TYR A 44 -7.12 -11.58 -23.31
CA TYR A 44 -6.71 -10.82 -22.14
C TYR A 44 -5.54 -11.50 -21.43
N SER A 45 -4.77 -10.70 -20.69
CA SER A 45 -3.71 -11.19 -19.82
C SER A 45 -4.16 -11.06 -18.35
N LEU A 46 -3.63 -11.94 -17.52
CA LEU A 46 -3.71 -11.80 -16.08
C LEU A 46 -2.89 -10.58 -15.66
N LYS A 47 -3.49 -9.66 -14.92
CA LYS A 47 -2.79 -8.51 -14.36
C LYS A 47 -2.65 -8.70 -12.85
N ILE A 48 -1.42 -8.68 -12.36
CA ILE A 48 -1.09 -8.85 -10.94
C ILE A 48 -0.50 -7.53 -10.45
N ILE A 49 -1.17 -6.89 -9.51
CA ILE A 49 -0.81 -5.56 -9.02
C ILE A 49 -0.91 -5.50 -7.50
N PRO A 50 -0.15 -4.61 -6.83
CA PRO A 50 -0.42 -4.34 -5.43
C PRO A 50 -1.76 -3.63 -5.28
N SER A 51 -2.37 -3.84 -4.14
CA SER A 51 -3.61 -3.24 -3.70
C SER A 51 -3.40 -2.73 -2.28
N PRO A 52 -3.99 -1.58 -1.91
CA PRO A 52 -3.96 -1.12 -0.52
C PRO A 52 -4.49 -2.20 0.41
N ALA A 53 -3.97 -2.30 1.63
CA ALA A 53 -4.44 -3.28 2.60
C ALA A 53 -5.93 -3.05 3.00
N THR A 54 -6.86 -3.68 2.29
CA THR A 54 -8.31 -3.48 2.39
C THR A 54 -8.99 -4.44 3.36
N GLY A 55 -10.25 -4.17 3.74
CA GLY A 55 -11.05 -5.08 4.58
C GLY A 55 -11.51 -4.45 5.89
N TYR A 56 -12.63 -4.94 6.45
CA TYR A 56 -13.29 -4.42 7.67
C TYR A 56 -13.54 -2.89 7.66
N GLY A 57 -13.72 -2.27 6.50
CA GLY A 57 -13.95 -0.82 6.41
C GLY A 57 -12.74 0.03 6.79
N VAL A 58 -11.52 -0.50 6.64
CA VAL A 58 -10.29 0.27 6.91
C VAL A 58 -10.17 1.46 5.97
N HIS A 59 -9.97 2.64 6.55
CA HIS A 59 -9.72 3.87 5.79
C HIS A 59 -8.27 4.36 5.88
N TYR A 60 -7.54 3.97 6.94
CA TYR A 60 -6.21 4.47 7.25
C TYR A 60 -5.17 3.37 7.38
N MET A 61 -3.91 3.76 7.18
CA MET A 61 -2.73 3.02 7.62
C MET A 61 -2.09 3.79 8.77
N SER A 62 -1.72 3.09 9.84
CA SER A 62 -0.93 3.59 10.96
C SER A 62 0.33 2.75 11.11
N ILE A 63 1.46 3.36 10.78
CA ILE A 63 2.79 2.74 10.90
C ILE A 63 3.44 3.35 12.13
N PHE A 64 3.59 2.56 13.19
CA PHE A 64 4.32 2.95 14.38
C PHE A 64 5.81 2.74 14.13
N PHE A 65 6.59 3.79 14.40
CA PHE A 65 8.04 3.68 14.32
C PHE A 65 8.55 2.86 15.50
N GLU A 66 9.53 1.99 15.25
CA GLU A 66 10.18 1.26 16.36
C GLU A 66 10.90 2.22 17.30
N GLU A 67 11.50 3.26 16.72
CA GLU A 67 12.13 4.36 17.41
C GLU A 67 11.48 5.67 16.95
N PRO A 68 11.10 6.57 17.86
CA PRO A 68 10.48 7.84 17.48
C PRO A 68 11.50 8.74 16.77
N VAL A 69 11.00 9.57 15.86
CA VAL A 69 11.82 10.55 15.14
C VAL A 69 11.62 11.94 15.73
N VAL A 70 12.70 12.59 16.14
CA VAL A 70 12.69 13.94 16.69
C VAL A 70 13.13 14.93 15.60
N VAL A 71 12.28 15.90 15.29
CA VAL A 71 12.51 16.90 14.22
C VAL A 71 12.66 18.30 14.82
N PRO A 72 13.73 19.05 14.49
CA PRO A 72 13.94 20.41 14.97
C PRO A 72 12.82 21.38 14.57
N PRO A 73 12.68 22.51 15.27
CA PRO A 73 11.81 23.61 14.83
C PRO A 73 12.09 24.02 13.37
N LYS A 74 11.02 24.23 12.60
CA LYS A 74 11.07 24.70 11.19
C LYS A 74 11.83 23.80 10.23
N ASP A 75 12.02 22.53 10.58
CA ASP A 75 12.76 21.57 9.77
C ASP A 75 11.89 20.38 9.33
N SER A 76 12.45 19.53 8.46
CA SER A 76 11.80 18.31 7.99
C SER A 76 12.77 17.14 7.90
N PHE A 77 12.26 15.95 8.18
CA PHE A 77 12.97 14.69 8.01
C PHE A 77 12.32 13.88 6.88
N LYS A 78 13.13 13.30 6.00
CA LYS A 78 12.68 12.44 4.90
C LYS A 78 13.23 11.04 5.13
N GLY A 79 12.38 10.04 4.95
CA GLY A 79 12.78 8.65 5.13
C GLY A 79 11.80 7.69 4.48
N TYR A 80 11.98 6.42 4.84
CA TYR A 80 11.16 5.29 4.41
C TYR A 80 10.75 4.44 5.61
N CYS A 81 9.63 3.76 5.46
CA CYS A 81 9.19 2.69 6.33
C CYS A 81 8.55 1.57 5.50
N GLU A 82 8.49 0.37 6.06
CA GLU A 82 7.80 -0.77 5.49
C GLU A 82 6.29 -0.64 5.72
N ALA A 83 5.49 -1.20 4.82
CA ALA A 83 4.04 -1.25 4.98
C ALA A 83 3.45 -2.57 4.50
N PRO A 84 2.36 -3.03 5.12
CA PRO A 84 1.59 -4.14 4.59
C PRO A 84 0.79 -3.68 3.36
N PHE A 85 0.59 -4.60 2.44
CA PHE A 85 -0.20 -4.41 1.24
C PHE A 85 -0.85 -5.74 0.85
N GLU A 86 -1.80 -5.69 -0.07
CA GLU A 86 -2.46 -6.87 -0.63
C GLU A 86 -2.13 -7.00 -2.12
N VAL A 87 -2.39 -8.16 -2.70
CA VAL A 87 -2.21 -8.41 -4.13
C VAL A 87 -3.57 -8.59 -4.75
N GLU A 88 -3.83 -7.81 -5.77
CA GLU A 88 -5.02 -7.92 -6.61
C GLU A 88 -4.64 -8.56 -7.94
N VAL A 89 -5.46 -9.51 -8.36
CA VAL A 89 -5.36 -10.20 -9.63
C VAL A 89 -6.60 -9.91 -10.45
N THR A 90 -6.43 -9.36 -11.64
CA THR A 90 -7.55 -9.01 -12.54
C THR A 90 -7.36 -9.56 -13.94
N ILE A 91 -8.46 -9.64 -14.69
CA ILE A 91 -8.50 -9.93 -16.12
C ILE A 91 -9.41 -8.90 -16.78
N GLY A 92 -8.85 -8.02 -17.61
CA GLY A 92 -9.59 -6.86 -18.11
C GLY A 92 -10.06 -5.97 -16.97
N THR A 93 -11.38 -5.77 -16.85
CA THR A 93 -12.01 -5.01 -15.76
C THR A 93 -12.52 -5.89 -14.62
N SER A 94 -12.38 -7.21 -14.71
CA SER A 94 -12.92 -8.15 -13.73
C SER A 94 -11.88 -8.49 -12.66
N HIS A 95 -12.30 -8.37 -11.40
CA HIS A 95 -11.53 -8.86 -10.26
C HIS A 95 -11.58 -10.38 -10.23
N LEU A 96 -10.40 -11.01 -10.21
CA LEU A 96 -10.27 -12.46 -10.17
C LEU A 96 -9.94 -12.94 -8.76
N ASP A 97 -8.91 -12.38 -8.13
CA ASP A 97 -8.46 -12.80 -6.80
C ASP A 97 -7.90 -11.61 -6.03
N HIS A 98 -7.94 -11.70 -4.71
CA HIS A 98 -7.39 -10.72 -3.79
C HIS A 98 -6.84 -11.42 -2.55
N PHE A 99 -5.55 -11.25 -2.28
CA PHE A 99 -4.92 -11.90 -1.14
C PHE A 99 -3.87 -11.06 -0.44
N LYS A 100 -3.67 -11.37 0.82
CA LYS A 100 -2.80 -10.60 1.73
C LYS A 100 -1.38 -11.11 1.69
N VAL A 101 -0.43 -10.19 1.71
CA VAL A 101 0.99 -10.50 1.86
C VAL A 101 1.40 -10.21 3.30
N GLY A 102 1.56 -11.26 4.10
CA GLY A 102 1.93 -11.16 5.52
C GLY A 102 0.75 -11.16 6.50
N LYS A 103 1.04 -10.80 7.76
CA LYS A 103 0.08 -10.80 8.87
C LYS A 103 -0.66 -9.46 8.97
N GLU A 104 -1.93 -9.54 9.31
CA GLU A 104 -2.79 -8.37 9.48
C GLU A 104 -2.95 -7.98 10.94
N LYS A 105 -2.87 -6.68 11.21
CA LYS A 105 -3.23 -6.10 12.49
C LYS A 105 -4.05 -4.83 12.24
N TYR A 106 -4.90 -4.51 13.19
CA TYR A 106 -5.79 -3.35 13.14
C TYR A 106 -5.63 -2.54 14.43
N CYS A 107 -5.88 -1.24 14.33
CA CYS A 107 -5.99 -0.33 15.47
C CYS A 107 -7.11 0.68 15.20
N LEU A 108 -7.52 1.42 16.23
CA LEU A 108 -8.41 2.55 16.07
C LEU A 108 -7.60 3.83 15.91
N TYR A 109 -8.00 4.66 14.95
CA TYR A 109 -7.42 5.97 14.72
C TYR A 109 -8.49 7.06 14.73
N GLY A 110 -8.34 8.05 15.61
CA GLY A 110 -9.27 9.15 15.77
C GLY A 110 -9.44 9.54 17.23
N THR A 111 -10.46 10.34 17.52
CA THR A 111 -10.84 10.68 18.89
C THR A 111 -11.65 9.54 19.52
N VAL A 112 -11.89 9.61 20.83
CA VAL A 112 -12.70 8.62 21.56
C VAL A 112 -14.10 8.50 20.96
N ASP A 113 -14.67 9.61 20.50
CA ASP A 113 -16.04 9.67 19.98
C ASP A 113 -16.12 9.40 18.47
N VAL A 114 -15.02 9.59 17.72
CA VAL A 114 -14.97 9.46 16.26
C VAL A 114 -13.66 8.76 15.86
N GLY A 115 -13.65 7.44 16.02
CA GLY A 115 -12.55 6.56 15.62
C GLY A 115 -12.85 5.81 14.31
N ASP A 116 -11.87 5.76 13.42
CA ASP A 116 -11.86 4.92 12.22
C ASP A 116 -10.99 3.68 12.41
N ILE A 117 -11.34 2.58 11.75
CA ILE A 117 -10.49 1.39 11.69
C ILE A 117 -9.28 1.70 10.80
N SER A 118 -8.09 1.41 11.34
CA SER A 118 -6.80 1.63 10.67
C SER A 118 -6.00 0.33 10.62
N ARG A 119 -5.29 0.09 9.51
CA ARG A 119 -4.25 -0.94 9.47
C ARG A 119 -3.13 -0.56 10.42
N TYR A 120 -2.73 -1.52 11.24
CA TYR A 120 -1.59 -1.38 12.13
C TYR A 120 -0.37 -2.05 11.52
N HIS A 121 0.76 -1.34 11.53
CA HIS A 121 2.06 -1.91 11.26
C HIS A 121 3.12 -1.27 12.17
N LYS A 122 4.21 -1.99 12.41
CA LYS A 122 5.36 -1.50 13.16
C LYS A 122 6.58 -1.66 12.26
N SER A 123 7.33 -0.58 12.03
CA SER A 123 8.46 -0.56 11.09
C SER A 123 9.60 0.28 11.66
N PRO A 124 10.87 -0.08 11.39
CA PRO A 124 11.99 0.83 11.56
C PRO A 124 11.84 2.05 10.64
N VAL A 125 12.57 3.11 10.96
CA VAL A 125 12.73 4.28 10.10
C VAL A 125 14.05 4.17 9.37
N TYR A 126 13.99 4.24 8.05
CA TYR A 126 15.15 4.14 7.18
C TYR A 126 15.42 5.48 6.50
N THR A 127 16.68 5.89 6.44
CA THR A 127 17.12 7.06 5.65
C THR A 127 17.22 6.72 4.16
N GLU A 128 17.35 5.44 3.82
CA GLU A 128 17.39 4.90 2.48
C GLU A 128 16.24 3.90 2.27
N GLU A 129 15.96 3.52 1.02
CA GLU A 129 14.87 2.59 0.73
C GLU A 129 15.23 1.18 1.21
N PRO A 130 14.43 0.55 2.11
CA PRO A 130 14.75 -0.77 2.61
C PRO A 130 14.45 -1.87 1.59
N GLU A 131 15.08 -3.03 1.80
CA GLU A 131 14.81 -4.27 1.07
C GLU A 131 13.54 -4.97 1.57
N SER A 132 12.42 -4.25 1.53
CA SER A 132 11.09 -4.79 1.82
C SER A 132 10.25 -4.93 0.55
N TYR A 133 9.16 -5.72 0.63
CA TYR A 133 8.21 -5.89 -0.46
C TYR A 133 7.35 -4.65 -0.71
N CYS A 134 7.09 -3.83 0.32
CA CYS A 134 6.32 -2.61 0.15
C CYS A 134 6.81 -1.47 1.04
N ASN A 135 7.11 -0.35 0.41
CA ASN A 135 7.72 0.81 1.04
C ASN A 135 6.81 2.04 1.00
N VAL A 136 6.89 2.86 2.04
CA VAL A 136 6.28 4.19 2.10
C VAL A 136 7.39 5.21 2.27
N LYS A 137 7.54 6.09 1.28
CA LYS A 137 8.38 7.27 1.41
C LYS A 137 7.60 8.34 2.15
N PHE A 138 8.20 8.94 3.16
CA PHE A 138 7.54 9.95 3.96
C PHE A 138 8.38 11.21 4.17
N ILE A 139 7.68 12.29 4.53
CA ILE A 139 8.24 13.54 5.01
C ILE A 139 7.57 13.89 6.34
N LEU A 140 8.35 14.01 7.41
CA LEU A 140 7.91 14.54 8.69
C LEU A 140 8.31 16.01 8.74
N SER A 141 7.35 16.92 8.82
CA SER A 141 7.59 18.36 8.79
C SER A 141 7.18 18.99 10.11
N ASN A 142 8.11 19.67 10.76
CA ASN A 142 7.85 20.43 11.98
C ASN A 142 7.71 21.92 11.67
N GLY A 143 6.46 22.37 11.52
CA GLY A 143 6.15 23.77 11.27
C GLY A 143 6.19 24.67 12.51
N SER A 144 6.46 24.11 13.70
CA SER A 144 6.42 24.84 14.98
C SER A 144 7.76 25.48 15.34
N ASN A 145 7.79 26.21 16.47
CA ASN A 145 9.02 26.78 17.05
C ASN A 145 9.64 25.85 18.12
N GLU A 146 9.07 24.67 18.33
CA GLU A 146 9.47 23.72 19.36
C GLU A 146 9.93 22.40 18.71
N TRP A 147 10.71 21.61 19.43
CA TRP A 147 11.06 20.26 18.99
C TRP A 147 9.81 19.38 18.92
N LYS A 148 9.72 18.55 17.87
CA LYS A 148 8.58 17.64 17.72
C LYS A 148 9.04 16.19 17.60
N THR A 149 8.46 15.35 18.44
CA THR A 149 8.59 13.90 18.36
C THR A 149 7.45 13.33 17.52
N PHE A 150 7.79 12.51 16.54
CA PHE A 150 6.88 11.73 15.72
C PHE A 150 7.05 10.26 16.06
N GLU A 151 5.99 9.64 16.57
CA GLU A 151 5.99 8.22 16.97
C GLU A 151 5.40 7.31 15.89
N LYS A 152 4.63 7.89 14.97
CA LYS A 152 3.94 7.15 13.91
C LYS A 152 3.69 7.99 12.67
N LEU A 153 3.59 7.30 11.54
CA LEU A 153 3.02 7.78 10.30
C LEU A 153 1.56 7.34 10.20
N VAL A 154 0.67 8.23 9.81
CA VAL A 154 -0.73 7.89 9.53
C VAL A 154 -1.15 8.51 8.21
N PHE A 155 -1.82 7.74 7.36
CA PHE A 155 -2.30 8.24 6.07
C PHE A 155 -3.51 7.45 5.56
N PRO A 156 -4.37 8.09 4.76
CA PRO A 156 -5.51 7.42 4.14
C PRO A 156 -5.04 6.44 3.06
N ILE A 157 -5.66 5.26 3.06
CA ILE A 157 -5.41 4.19 2.09
C ILE A 157 -6.64 3.77 1.31
N TRP A 158 -7.83 4.24 1.70
CA TRP A 158 -9.06 3.97 0.97
C TRP A 158 -9.01 4.60 -0.42
N ASP A 159 -9.30 3.78 -1.43
CA ASP A 159 -9.24 4.14 -2.85
C ASP A 159 -7.92 4.83 -3.27
N THR A 160 -6.80 4.59 -2.57
CA THR A 160 -5.51 5.17 -2.95
C THR A 160 -4.90 4.44 -4.14
N ILE A 161 -4.16 5.17 -4.98
CA ILE A 161 -3.28 4.57 -5.98
C ILE A 161 -2.07 3.94 -5.25
N MET A 162 -1.61 2.80 -5.75
CA MET A 162 -0.29 2.28 -5.40
C MET A 162 0.62 2.32 -6.62
N PHE A 163 1.92 2.29 -6.36
CA PHE A 163 2.95 2.24 -7.37
C PHE A 163 3.72 0.93 -7.26
N TYR A 164 4.28 0.44 -8.36
CA TYR A 164 5.06 -0.79 -8.33
C TYR A 164 6.17 -0.85 -9.38
N SER A 165 7.24 -1.55 -9.02
CA SER A 165 8.19 -2.18 -9.93
C SER A 165 7.82 -3.65 -10.10
N GLU A 166 8.62 -4.41 -10.84
CA GLU A 166 8.37 -5.85 -11.00
C GLU A 166 8.30 -6.62 -9.66
N ASN A 167 9.04 -6.18 -8.65
CA ASN A 167 9.28 -6.90 -7.39
C ASN A 167 8.91 -6.13 -6.12
N LYS A 168 8.60 -4.83 -6.19
CA LYS A 168 8.27 -4.00 -5.03
C LYS A 168 7.01 -3.19 -5.27
N ALA A 169 6.23 -3.02 -4.22
CA ALA A 169 5.08 -2.13 -4.16
C ALA A 169 5.43 -0.86 -3.37
N TYR A 170 4.67 0.19 -3.59
CA TYR A 170 4.83 1.45 -2.88
C TYR A 170 3.49 2.12 -2.69
N TYR A 171 3.27 2.67 -1.50
CA TYR A 171 2.26 3.71 -1.33
C TYR A 171 2.78 5.02 -1.92
N PRO A 172 1.90 6.00 -2.21
CA PRO A 172 2.33 7.33 -2.59
C PRO A 172 3.18 7.98 -1.50
N THR A 173 3.92 9.02 -1.87
CA THR A 173 4.67 9.79 -0.84
C THR A 173 3.69 10.40 0.15
N VAL A 174 3.97 10.23 1.45
CA VAL A 174 3.15 10.75 2.54
C VAL A 174 3.86 11.92 3.21
N VAL A 175 3.10 12.93 3.64
CA VAL A 175 3.62 14.04 4.45
C VAL A 175 2.80 14.15 5.74
N ASN A 176 3.47 14.08 6.88
CA ASN A 176 2.90 14.42 8.18
C ASN A 176 3.48 15.75 8.64
N MET A 177 2.64 16.78 8.71
CA MET A 177 3.05 18.13 9.11
C MET A 177 2.47 18.48 10.47
N ALA A 178 3.34 18.70 11.46
CA ALA A 178 2.96 19.21 12.77
C ALA A 178 2.92 20.75 12.73
N LYS A 179 1.76 21.36 12.93
CA LYS A 179 1.59 22.81 12.98
C LYS A 179 0.52 23.19 14.02
N ASN A 180 0.84 24.15 14.89
CA ASN A 180 -0.09 24.72 15.88
C ASN A 180 -0.80 23.66 16.75
N GLY A 181 -0.09 22.62 17.18
CA GLY A 181 -0.65 21.54 17.99
C GLY A 181 -1.34 20.41 17.20
N ASN A 182 -1.65 20.63 15.92
CA ASN A 182 -2.31 19.64 15.06
C ASN A 182 -1.30 18.95 14.13
N VAL A 183 -1.63 17.73 13.70
CA VAL A 183 -0.87 17.00 12.68
C VAL A 183 -1.74 16.90 11.43
N GLU A 184 -1.36 17.60 10.37
CA GLU A 184 -1.99 17.45 9.06
C GLU A 184 -1.35 16.28 8.32
N MET A 185 -2.19 15.36 7.81
CA MET A 185 -1.76 14.21 7.03
C MET A 185 -2.09 14.43 5.57
N ILE A 186 -1.09 14.24 4.71
CA ILE A 186 -1.22 14.43 3.26
C ILE A 186 -0.71 13.17 2.57
N ASN A 187 -1.62 12.42 1.94
CA ASN A 187 -1.25 11.48 0.90
C ASN A 187 -1.09 12.28 -0.40
N THR A 188 0.14 12.43 -0.88
CA THR A 188 0.43 13.33 -2.02
C THR A 188 -0.03 12.80 -3.36
N ILE A 189 -0.42 11.52 -3.43
CA ILE A 189 -0.68 10.79 -4.69
C ILE A 189 0.53 10.75 -5.64
N LYS A 190 1.69 11.27 -5.22
CA LYS A 190 2.90 11.31 -6.04
C LYS A 190 3.66 10.01 -5.90
N SER A 191 4.14 9.51 -7.03
CA SER A 191 5.06 8.38 -7.07
C SER A 191 6.29 8.68 -6.18
N PRO A 192 6.72 7.75 -5.30
CA PRO A 192 7.90 7.94 -4.46
C PRO A 192 9.22 8.14 -5.21
N LYS A 193 9.31 7.60 -6.43
CA LYS A 193 10.45 7.70 -7.35
C LYS A 193 10.02 7.55 -8.82
N SER A 194 10.92 7.86 -9.74
CA SER A 194 10.70 7.70 -11.18
C SER A 194 10.67 6.21 -11.58
N GLY A 195 10.04 5.92 -12.72
CA GLY A 195 10.04 4.58 -13.32
C GLY A 195 9.08 3.56 -12.69
N LEU A 196 8.21 3.96 -11.77
CA LEU A 196 7.18 3.08 -11.22
C LEU A 196 5.89 3.11 -12.05
N ASN A 197 5.20 1.97 -12.09
CA ASN A 197 3.88 1.84 -12.71
C ASN A 197 2.79 2.14 -11.67
N GLY A 198 1.79 2.95 -12.02
CA GLY A 198 0.60 3.15 -11.20
C GLY A 198 -0.39 2.00 -11.37
N THR A 199 -1.08 1.60 -10.29
CA THR A 199 -2.09 0.54 -10.34
C THR A 199 -3.36 0.96 -11.08
N LYS A 200 -3.67 2.25 -11.02
CA LYS A 200 -4.81 2.92 -11.67
C LYS A 200 -4.45 4.37 -12.03
N ASN A 201 -5.33 5.05 -12.74
CA ASN A 201 -5.19 6.49 -12.98
C ASN A 201 -5.45 7.27 -11.69
N VAL A 202 -4.69 8.35 -11.47
CA VAL A 202 -4.87 9.24 -10.33
C VAL A 202 -6.19 10.00 -10.49
N THR A 203 -7.09 9.88 -9.50
CA THR A 203 -8.32 10.67 -9.42
C THR A 203 -8.22 11.72 -8.30
N PRO A 204 -8.99 12.82 -8.36
CA PRO A 204 -9.01 13.83 -7.29
C PRO A 204 -9.38 13.26 -5.91
N VAL A 205 -10.18 12.20 -5.87
CA VAL A 205 -10.58 11.48 -4.63
C VAL A 205 -9.38 10.81 -3.94
N SER A 206 -8.30 10.52 -4.68
CA SER A 206 -7.09 9.91 -4.14
C SER A 206 -6.27 10.88 -3.25
N GLY A 207 -6.52 12.19 -3.34
CA GLY A 207 -5.84 13.23 -2.56
C GLY A 207 -6.69 13.66 -1.38
N PHE A 208 -6.55 12.97 -0.24
CA PHE A 208 -7.34 13.31 0.93
C PHE A 208 -6.50 14.09 1.94
N LEU A 209 -6.99 15.27 2.32
CA LEU A 209 -6.47 16.09 3.41
C LEU A 209 -7.49 16.06 4.53
N ARG A 210 -7.20 15.31 5.61
CA ARG A 210 -8.02 15.37 6.84
C ARG A 210 -7.28 16.23 7.86
N ARG A 211 -7.90 17.33 8.27
CA ARG A 211 -7.52 18.06 9.47
C ARG A 211 -8.14 17.34 10.66
N ILE A 212 -7.34 17.09 11.69
CA ILE A 212 -7.78 16.59 13.00
C ILE A 212 -7.30 17.61 14.01
#